data_AF-A0A485C2N7-F1
#
_entry.id   AF-A0A485C2N7-F1
#
_cell.length_a   1.000
_cell.length_b   1.000
_cell.length_c   1.000
_cell.angle_alpha   90.00
_cell.angle_beta   90.00
_cell.angle_gamma   90.00
#
_symmetry.space_group_name_H-M   'P 1'
#
loop_
_entity.id
_entity.type
_entity.pdbx_description
1 polymer ?
#
loop_
_entity_poly.entity_id
_entity_poly.type
_entity_poly.pdbx_seq_one_letter_code
_entity_poly.pdbx_strand_id
1 'polypeptide(L)'
;MITVPAYFDDAQRQGTKDAARLAGLHVLRLLNEPTAAAIAYGLDSGQEGVIAVYDLGGGTFDISVLRLSRGVFEVLATGGDSALGGDDFDHPAGGLSP
;
A
#
# COMPACT_ATOMS: atom_id res chain seq x y z
N MET A 1 -3.77 -13.09 -6.25
CA MET A 1 -4.21 -11.72 -5.91
C MET A 1 -2.95 -10.89 -5.73
N ILE A 2 -2.92 -9.64 -6.18
CA ILE A 2 -1.72 -8.78 -6.10
C ILE A 2 -2.12 -7.48 -5.42
N THR A 3 -1.29 -6.99 -4.50
CA THR A 3 -1.49 -5.69 -3.85
C THR A 3 -0.90 -4.56 -4.69
N VAL A 4 -1.49 -3.38 -4.61
CA VAL A 4 -1.01 -2.14 -5.23
C VAL A 4 -1.26 -0.96 -4.28
N PRO A 5 -0.51 0.14 -4.40
CA PRO A 5 -0.78 1.35 -3.63
C PRO A 5 -2.20 1.85 -3.84
N ALA A 6 -2.81 2.41 -2.80
CA ALA A 6 -4.21 2.83 -2.85
C ALA A 6 -4.47 3.98 -3.83
N TYR A 7 -3.46 4.81 -4.09
CA TYR A 7 -3.51 5.95 -5.01
C TYR A 7 -3.21 5.59 -6.47
N PHE A 8 -2.95 4.31 -6.79
CA PHE A 8 -2.74 3.91 -8.19
C PHE A 8 -3.97 4.18 -9.05
N ASP A 9 -3.76 4.88 -10.16
CA ASP A 9 -4.76 5.10 -11.19
C ASP A 9 -5.00 3.85 -12.06
N ASP A 10 -5.95 3.94 -13.00
CA ASP A 10 -6.30 2.83 -13.88
C ASP A 10 -5.14 2.37 -14.78
N ALA A 11 -4.30 3.31 -15.24
CA ALA A 11 -3.17 3.00 -16.10
C ALA A 11 -2.08 2.25 -15.33
N GLN A 12 -1.74 2.71 -14.13
CA GLN A 12 -0.78 2.05 -13.23
C GLN A 12 -1.29 0.65 -12.83
N ARG A 13 -2.58 0.52 -12.50
CA ARG A 13 -3.21 -0.78 -12.22
C ARG A 13 -3.16 -1.73 -13.42
N GLN A 14 -3.40 -1.22 -14.62
CA GLN A 14 -3.32 -2.02 -15.82
C GLN A 14 -1.88 -2.48 -16.08
N GLY A 15 -0.90 -1.59 -15.87
CA GLY A 15 0.53 -1.91 -15.91
C GLY A 15 0.89 -3.07 -14.99
N THR A 16 0.39 -3.09 -13.75
CA THR A 16 0.62 -4.22 -12.82
C THR A 16 0.04 -5.53 -13.34
N LYS A 17 -1.18 -5.51 -13.91
CA LYS A 17 -1.80 -6.71 -14.49
C LYS A 17 -1.03 -7.22 -15.72
N ASP A 18 -0.55 -6.31 -16.56
CA ASP A 18 0.19 -6.65 -17.76
C ASP A 18 1.55 -7.25 -17.41
N ALA A 19 2.26 -6.67 -16.43
CA ALA A 19 3.49 -7.23 -15.90
C ALA A 19 3.27 -8.65 -15.33
N ALA A 20 2.20 -8.86 -14.56
CA ALA A 20 1.85 -10.18 -14.06
C ALA A 20 1.54 -11.18 -15.19
N ARG A 21 0.84 -10.75 -16.26
CA ARG A 21 0.57 -11.59 -17.43
C ARG A 21 1.88 -11.99 -18.14
N LEU A 22 2.81 -11.06 -18.30
CA LEU A 22 4.12 -11.33 -18.89
C LEU A 22 4.93 -12.33 -18.04
N ALA A 23 4.77 -12.29 -16.73
CA ALA A 23 5.33 -13.27 -15.81
C ALA A 23 4.57 -14.63 -15.77
N GLY A 24 3.53 -14.80 -16.59
CA GLY A 24 2.70 -16.02 -16.62
C GLY A 24 1.77 -16.17 -15.42
N LEU A 25 1.51 -15.09 -14.67
CA LEU A 25 0.67 -15.11 -13.47
C LEU A 25 -0.78 -14.72 -13.81
N HIS A 26 -1.72 -15.55 -13.36
CA HIS A 26 -3.15 -15.24 -13.46
C HIS A 26 -3.60 -14.33 -12.31
N VAL A 27 -3.92 -13.07 -12.63
CA VAL A 27 -4.36 -12.08 -11.63
C VAL A 27 -5.88 -12.12 -11.45
N LEU A 28 -6.34 -12.73 -10.35
CA LEU A 28 -7.76 -12.76 -9.99
C LEU A 28 -8.33 -11.36 -9.71
N ARG A 29 -7.58 -10.55 -8.95
CA ARG A 29 -7.89 -9.15 -8.66
C ARG A 29 -6.65 -8.43 -8.13
N LEU A 30 -6.67 -7.10 -8.27
CA LEU A 30 -5.79 -6.21 -7.52
C LEU A 30 -6.49 -5.80 -6.22
N LEU A 31 -5.70 -5.61 -5.16
CA LEU A 31 -6.15 -5.14 -3.86
C LEU A 31 -5.31 -3.94 -3.44
N ASN A 32 -5.92 -2.99 -2.73
CA ASN A 32 -5.16 -1.88 -2.16
C ASN A 32 -4.31 -2.42 -1.00
N GLU A 33 -3.03 -2.08 -0.97
CA GLU A 33 -2.11 -2.39 0.13
C GLU A 33 -2.68 -2.09 1.51
N PRO A 34 -3.23 -0.89 1.81
CA PRO A 34 -3.76 -0.62 3.14
C PRO A 34 -4.95 -1.51 3.50
N THR A 35 -5.78 -1.90 2.52
CA THR A 35 -6.87 -2.86 2.75
C THR A 35 -6.33 -4.26 3.01
N ALA A 36 -5.28 -4.68 2.30
CA ALA A 36 -4.62 -5.96 2.52
C ALA A 36 -4.01 -6.04 3.92
N ALA A 37 -3.33 -4.99 4.36
CA ALA A 37 -2.79 -4.88 5.71
C ALA A 37 -3.90 -4.97 6.76
N ALA A 38 -4.99 -4.21 6.60
CA ALA A 38 -6.10 -4.23 7.55
C ALA A 38 -6.78 -5.61 7.66
N ILE A 39 -6.94 -6.32 6.54
CA ILE A 39 -7.45 -7.70 6.53
C ILE A 39 -6.47 -8.64 7.24
N ALA A 40 -5.17 -8.54 6.96
CA ALA A 40 -4.15 -9.41 7.54
C ALA A 40 -4.05 -9.28 9.07
N TYR A 41 -4.30 -8.09 9.61
CA TYR A 41 -4.34 -7.85 11.05
C TYR A 41 -5.65 -8.32 11.73
N GLY A 42 -6.56 -8.95 10.98
CA GLY A 42 -7.81 -9.49 11.52
C GLY A 42 -8.80 -8.41 11.93
N LEU A 43 -8.69 -7.19 11.37
CA LEU A 43 -9.63 -6.12 11.70
C LEU A 43 -11.04 -6.44 11.16
N ASP A 44 -11.17 -7.35 10.20
CA ASP A 44 -12.45 -7.86 9.70
C ASP A 44 -13.23 -8.73 10.72
N SER A 45 -12.63 -9.11 11.86
CA SER A 45 -13.21 -10.05 12.83
C SER A 45 -14.06 -9.39 13.93
N GLY A 46 -14.72 -8.26 13.62
CA GLY A 46 -15.70 -7.62 14.51
C GLY A 46 -15.29 -6.28 15.13
N GLN A 47 -14.12 -5.74 14.77
CA GLN A 47 -13.81 -4.35 15.06
C GLN A 47 -14.45 -3.45 13.99
N GLU A 48 -15.17 -2.42 14.43
CA GLU A 48 -15.58 -1.31 13.56
C GLU A 48 -14.84 -0.06 13.98
N GLY A 49 -14.63 0.86 13.03
CA GLY A 49 -14.03 2.15 13.35
C GLY A 49 -13.15 2.70 12.25
N VAL A 50 -12.31 3.65 12.66
CA VAL A 50 -11.34 4.31 11.79
C VAL A 50 -9.95 3.78 12.12
N ILE A 51 -9.24 3.35 11.09
CA ILE A 51 -7.92 2.73 11.17
C ILE A 51 -6.97 3.58 10.35
N ALA A 52 -5.82 3.92 10.90
CA ALA A 52 -4.71 4.47 10.13
C ALA A 52 -3.75 3.32 9.80
N VAL A 53 -3.48 3.13 8.51
CA VAL A 53 -2.41 2.25 8.03
C VAL A 53 -1.22 3.14 7.71
N TYR A 54 -0.13 2.92 8.43
CA TYR A 54 1.16 3.58 8.23
C TYR A 54 2.09 2.57 7.55
N ASP A 55 2.50 2.86 6.32
CA ASP A 55 3.39 2.02 5.52
C ASP A 55 4.67 2.80 5.21
N LEU A 56 5.79 2.35 5.77
CA LEU A 56 7.11 2.93 5.52
C LEU A 56 7.96 1.85 4.88
N GLY A 57 8.01 1.87 3.55
CA GLY A 57 8.78 0.96 2.74
C GLY A 57 10.23 1.40 2.58
N GLY A 58 10.93 0.74 1.65
CA GLY A 58 12.32 1.09 1.32
C GLY A 58 12.47 2.46 0.66
N GLY A 59 11.60 2.79 -0.30
CA GLY A 59 11.69 4.06 -1.04
C GLY A 59 10.47 4.97 -0.95
N THR A 60 9.39 4.51 -0.29
CA THR A 60 8.14 5.26 -0.18
C THR A 60 7.60 5.23 1.23
N PHE A 61 6.93 6.31 1.60
CA PHE A 61 6.12 6.42 2.78
C PHE A 61 4.69 6.67 2.35
N ASP A 62 3.77 5.82 2.79
CA ASP A 62 2.36 5.90 2.46
C ASP A 62 1.53 5.82 3.75
N ILE A 63 0.52 6.69 3.87
CA ILE A 63 -0.44 6.66 4.96
C ILE A 63 -1.86 6.67 4.41
N SER A 64 -2.67 5.75 4.92
CA SER A 64 -4.07 5.63 4.54
C SER A 64 -4.97 5.60 5.76
N VAL A 65 -6.05 6.39 5.73
CA VAL A 65 -7.11 6.32 6.72
C VAL A 65 -8.25 5.50 6.14
N LEU A 66 -8.56 4.38 6.80
CA LEU A 66 -9.63 3.47 6.42
C LEU A 66 -10.78 3.56 7.42
N ARG A 67 -12.00 3.39 6.94
CA ARG A 67 -13.17 3.08 7.78
C ARG A 67 -13.55 1.63 7.56
N LEU A 68 -13.68 0.88 8.64
CA LEU A 68 -14.30 -0.43 8.63
C LEU A 68 -15.71 -0.32 9.20
N SER A 69 -16.70 -0.66 8.38
CA SER A 69 -18.10 -0.74 8.78
C SER A 69 -18.76 -1.94 8.13
N ARG A 70 -19.42 -2.78 8.93
CA ARG A 70 -20.12 -3.99 8.45
C ARG A 70 -19.24 -4.88 7.57
N GLY A 71 -17.97 -5.04 7.94
CA GLY A 71 -16.99 -5.87 7.20
C GLY A 71 -16.50 -5.26 5.88
N VAL A 72 -16.85 -4.01 5.57
CA VAL A 72 -16.40 -3.31 4.36
C VAL A 72 -15.39 -2.23 4.74
N PHE A 73 -14.23 -2.26 4.08
CA PHE A 73 -13.22 -1.21 4.16
C PHE A 73 -13.48 -0.13 3.12
N GLU A 74 -13.58 1.11 3.58
CA GLU A 74 -13.63 2.31 2.76
C GLU A 74 -12.35 3.12 2.99
N VAL A 75 -11.68 3.52 1.92
CA VAL A 75 -10.53 4.42 2.00
C VAL A 75 -11.07 5.85 2.13
N LEU A 76 -10.84 6.49 3.28
CA LEU A 76 -11.28 7.87 3.54
C LEU A 76 -10.27 8.90 3.01
N ALA A 77 -8.98 8.60 3.16
CA ALA A 77 -7.90 9.46 2.74
C ALA A 77 -6.62 8.65 2.51
N THR A 78 -5.80 9.12 1.58
CA THR A 78 -4.46 8.60 1.29
C THR A 78 -3.50 9.77 1.14
N GLY A 79 -2.30 9.65 1.67
CA GLY A 79 -1.21 10.59 1.48
C GLY A 79 0.11 9.87 1.66
N GLY A 80 1.21 10.60 1.55
CA GLY A 80 2.53 9.99 1.61
C GLY A 80 3.58 10.86 0.94
N ASP A 81 4.78 10.29 0.83
CA ASP A 81 5.92 10.82 0.12
C ASP A 81 6.57 9.68 -0.68
N SER A 82 6.57 9.82 -2.01
CA SER A 82 7.12 8.81 -2.92
C SER A 82 8.64 8.80 -2.97
N ALA A 83 9.30 9.69 -2.23
CA ALA A 83 10.76 9.85 -2.18
C ALA A 83 11.29 9.85 -0.73
N LEU A 84 10.53 9.26 0.20
CA LEU A 84 10.96 9.04 1.58
C LEU A 84 10.80 7.56 1.92
N GLY A 85 11.85 6.90 2.40
CA GLY A 85 11.77 5.53 2.86
C GLY A 85 13.00 5.06 3.63
N GLY A 86 13.06 3.75 3.88
CA GLY A 86 14.23 3.04 4.43
C GLY A 86 15.57 3.48 3.85
N ASP A 87 15.63 3.70 2.54
CA ASP A 87 16.84 4.07 1.81
C ASP A 87 17.44 5.40 2.32
N ASP A 88 16.61 6.34 2.76
CA ASP A 88 17.06 7.61 3.37
C ASP A 88 17.62 7.42 4.78
N PHE A 89 17.13 6.41 5.51
CA PHE A 89 17.64 6.06 6.82
C PHE A 89 18.93 5.23 6.73
N ASP A 90 19.03 4.39 5.70
CA ASP A 90 20.22 3.58 5.40
C ASP A 90 21.35 4.44 4.82
N HIS A 91 21.01 5.47 4.03
CA HIS A 91 21.93 6.43 3.44
C HIS A 91 21.56 7.85 3.85
N PRO A 92 21.78 8.25 5.12
CA PRO A 92 21.49 9.61 5.56
C PRO A 92 22.22 10.58 4.64
N ALA A 93 21.45 11.46 3.98
CA ALA A 93 21.95 12.45 3.03
C ALA A 93 23.22 13.14 3.55
N GLY A 94 24.38 12.67 3.07
CA GLY A 94 25.63 12.88 3.77
C GLY A 94 26.68 11.87 3.33
N GLY A 95 27.03 11.92 2.05
CA GLY A 95 28.34 11.46 1.62
C GLY A 95 29.42 12.25 2.36
N LEU A 96 29.77 11.80 3.57
CA LEU A 96 31.14 11.91 4.03
C LEU A 96 31.87 10.73 3.42
N SER A 97 32.39 10.95 2.21
CA SER A 97 33.54 10.19 1.76
C SER A 97 34.60 10.24 2.87
N PRO A 98 35.22 9.12 3.26
CA PRO A 98 36.39 9.15 4.13
C PRO A 98 37.55 9.92 3.48
#